data_AF-A0A5E4K544-F1
#
_entry.id   AF-A0A5E4K544-F1
#
_cell.length_a   1.000
_cell.length_b   1.000
_cell.length_c   1.000
_cell.angle_alpha   90.00
_cell.angle_beta   90.00
_cell.angle_gamma   90.00
#
_symmetry.space_group_name_H-M   'P 1'
#
loop_
_entity.id
_entity.type
_entity.pdbx_description
1 polymer ?
#
loop_
_entity_poly.entity_id
_entity_poly.type
_entity_poly.pdbx_seq_one_letter_code
_entity_poly.pdbx_strand_id
1 'polypeptide(L)'
;MILNSEPLSMAEVIEYAKKDEESDTEIIEFIKKFNKIKAKEAKELKQEIESFGIIKVKPEHIVKIIDILPETAEELNKVFADASLDEDESKKILDAIKKFA
;
A
#
# COMPACT_ATOMS: atom_id res chain seq x y z
N MET A 1 -16.15 9.13 -19.78
CA MET A 1 -14.77 9.64 -19.77
C MET A 1 -14.33 9.65 -18.31
N ILE A 2 -13.20 9.03 -17.97
CA ILE A 2 -12.70 9.02 -16.59
C ILE A 2 -12.03 10.38 -16.32
N LEU A 3 -12.38 11.01 -15.19
CA LEU A 3 -11.87 12.34 -14.80
C LEU A 3 -10.61 12.26 -13.92
N ASN A 4 -10.57 11.29 -13.00
CA ASN A 4 -9.42 10.98 -12.15
C ASN A 4 -9.46 9.48 -11.80
N SER A 5 -8.31 8.86 -11.60
CA SER A 5 -8.17 7.45 -11.21
C SER A 5 -7.01 7.35 -10.22
N GLU A 6 -7.32 6.94 -8.99
CA GLU A 6 -6.33 6.80 -7.92
C GLU A 6 -6.36 5.37 -7.39
N PRO A 7 -5.19 4.73 -7.22
CA PRO A 7 -5.13 3.40 -6.64
C PRO A 7 -5.36 3.49 -5.12
N LEU A 8 -6.09 2.50 -4.60
CA LEU A 8 -6.39 2.32 -3.19
C LEU A 8 -5.83 0.98 -2.71
N SER A 9 -5.25 0.97 -1.51
CA SER A 9 -4.84 -0.26 -0.82
C SER A 9 -6.04 -1.05 -0.32
N MET A 10 -5.85 -2.34 -0.10
CA MET A 10 -6.88 -3.21 0.46
C MET A 10 -7.39 -2.67 1.81
N ALA A 11 -6.48 -2.10 2.62
CA ALA A 11 -6.83 -1.48 3.88
C ALA A 11 -7.78 -0.27 3.72
N GLU A 12 -7.56 0.56 2.69
CA GLU A 12 -8.39 1.73 2.38
C GLU A 12 -9.76 1.33 1.82
N VAL A 13 -9.85 0.24 1.07
CA VAL A 13 -11.13 -0.25 0.49
C VAL A 13 -12.20 -0.51 1.55
N ILE A 14 -11.81 -0.89 2.77
CA ILE A 14 -12.74 -1.12 3.89
C ILE A 14 -13.59 0.13 4.21
N GLU A 15 -13.06 1.33 3.98
CA GLU A 15 -13.80 2.57 4.23
C GLU A 15 -14.87 2.87 3.15
N TYR A 16 -14.74 2.25 1.98
CA TYR A 16 -15.66 2.45 0.86
C TYR A 16 -16.69 1.32 0.72
N ALA A 17 -16.40 0.14 1.27
CA ALA A 17 -17.32 -1.00 1.29
C ALA A 17 -18.50 -0.75 2.26
N LYS A 18 -19.73 -0.90 1.77
CA LYS A 18 -20.97 -0.71 2.55
C LYS A 18 -21.42 -2.03 3.13
N LYS A 19 -21.50 -2.11 4.45
CA LYS A 19 -21.89 -3.33 5.19
C LYS A 19 -23.32 -3.83 4.92
N ASP A 20 -24.15 -3.07 4.20
CA ASP A 20 -25.54 -3.43 3.88
C ASP A 20 -25.68 -4.22 2.58
N GLU A 21 -24.62 -4.35 1.78
CA GLU A 21 -24.61 -5.22 0.59
C GLU A 21 -23.88 -6.54 0.89
N GLU A 22 -24.52 -7.66 0.54
CA GLU A 22 -24.01 -9.02 0.78
C GLU A 22 -22.64 -9.22 0.11
N SER A 23 -22.46 -8.65 -1.08
CA SER A 23 -21.21 -8.67 -1.85
C SER A 23 -20.06 -7.92 -1.18
N ASP A 24 -20.35 -6.79 -0.53
CA ASP A 24 -19.35 -5.99 0.18
C ASP A 24 -18.89 -6.67 1.47
N THR A 25 -19.74 -7.51 2.06
CA THR A 25 -19.40 -8.28 3.27
C THR A 25 -18.32 -9.32 2.97
N GLU A 26 -18.43 -10.05 1.86
CA GLU A 26 -17.40 -11.03 1.42
C GLU A 26 -16.05 -10.35 1.15
N ILE A 27 -16.08 -9.17 0.52
CA ILE A 27 -14.87 -8.37 0.24
C ILE A 27 -14.21 -7.93 1.55
N ILE A 28 -14.99 -7.41 2.51
CA ILE A 28 -14.47 -6.98 3.81
C ILE A 28 -13.84 -8.17 4.56
N GLU A 29 -14.49 -9.35 4.53
CA GLU A 29 -13.94 -10.55 5.16
C GLU A 29 -12.66 -11.04 4.48
N PHE A 30 -12.59 -10.99 3.15
CA PHE A 30 -11.38 -11.30 2.41
C PHE A 30 -10.26 -10.34 2.81
N ILE A 31 -10.49 -9.03 2.75
CA ILE A 31 -9.50 -8.02 3.09
C ILE A 31 -8.99 -8.22 4.52
N LYS A 32 -9.87 -8.49 5.49
CA LYS A 32 -9.46 -8.74 6.89
C LYS A 32 -8.48 -9.90 7.07
N LYS A 33 -8.45 -10.88 6.15
CA LYS A 33 -7.50 -12.02 6.21
C LYS A 33 -6.10 -11.63 5.74
N PHE A 34 -5.99 -10.65 4.87
CA PHE A 34 -4.72 -10.21 4.28
C PHE A 34 -4.20 -8.89 4.87
N ASN A 35 -5.09 -8.11 5.46
CA ASN A 35 -4.76 -6.79 5.93
C ASN A 35 -3.98 -6.87 7.25
N LYS A 36 -2.72 -6.42 7.19
CA LYS A 36 -1.80 -6.39 8.33
C LYS A 36 -1.94 -5.12 9.18
N ILE A 37 -2.46 -4.02 8.61
CA ILE A 37 -2.56 -2.70 9.27
C ILE A 37 -3.95 -2.07 9.10
N LYS A 38 -4.29 -1.06 9.88
CA LYS A 38 -5.60 -0.39 9.77
C LYS A 38 -5.63 0.60 8.61
N ALA A 39 -6.83 0.94 8.12
CA ALA A 39 -7.03 1.93 7.05
C ALA A 39 -6.34 3.28 7.33
N LYS A 40 -6.35 3.71 8.59
CA LYS A 40 -5.66 4.93 9.02
C LYS A 40 -4.14 4.82 8.87
N GLU A 41 -3.56 3.72 9.33
CA GLU A 41 -2.11 3.45 9.25
C GLU A 41 -1.66 3.32 7.79
N ALA A 42 -2.49 2.69 6.94
CA ALA A 42 -2.25 2.60 5.51
C ALA A 42 -2.18 3.98 4.83
N LYS A 43 -3.08 4.91 5.18
CA LYS A 43 -3.06 6.29 4.68
C LYS A 43 -1.86 7.08 5.16
N GLU A 44 -1.48 6.92 6.44
CA GLU A 44 -0.29 7.57 7.00
C GLU A 44 0.98 7.06 6.31
N LEU A 45 1.11 5.74 6.12
CA LEU A 45 2.23 5.13 5.39
C LEU A 45 2.27 5.58 3.92
N LYS A 46 1.12 5.67 3.24
CA LYS A 46 1.03 6.20 1.88
C LYS A 46 1.61 7.60 1.78
N GLN A 47 1.14 8.51 2.63
CA GLN A 47 1.60 9.89 2.68
C GLN A 47 3.10 10.00 3.00
N GLU A 48 3.58 9.17 3.91
CA GLU A 48 5.00 9.14 4.26
C GLU A 48 5.86 8.70 3.07
N ILE A 49 5.50 7.62 2.37
CA ILE A 49 6.23 7.16 1.18
C ILE A 49 6.18 8.19 0.05
N GLU A 50 5.02 8.81 -0.21
CA GLU A 50 4.87 9.88 -1.21
C GLU A 50 5.78 11.08 -0.88
N SER A 51 5.93 11.43 0.39
CA SER A 51 6.76 12.56 0.84
C SER A 51 8.24 12.39 0.54
N PHE A 52 8.71 11.16 0.33
CA PHE A 52 10.11 10.90 -0.03
C PHE A 52 10.47 11.36 -1.44
N GLY A 53 9.47 11.63 -2.29
CA GLY A 53 9.67 12.18 -3.63
C GLY A 53 10.49 11.26 -4.55
N ILE A 54 10.46 9.95 -4.32
CA ILE A 54 11.22 8.98 -5.10
C ILE A 54 10.54 8.80 -6.46
N ILE A 55 11.13 9.38 -7.51
CA ILE A 55 10.55 9.43 -8.87
C ILE A 55 10.21 8.04 -9.44
N LYS A 56 10.98 7.01 -9.05
CA LYS A 56 10.77 5.61 -9.47
C LYS A 56 9.54 4.97 -8.84
N VAL A 57 9.06 5.51 -7.72
CA VAL A 57 7.94 4.96 -6.95
C VAL A 57 6.65 5.62 -7.41
N LYS A 58 5.92 4.91 -8.27
CA LYS A 58 4.61 5.33 -8.78
C LYS A 58 3.52 5.03 -7.74
N PRO A 59 2.35 5.70 -7.79
CA PRO A 59 1.25 5.46 -6.86
C PRO A 59 0.82 3.97 -6.74
N GLU A 60 0.87 3.24 -7.85
CA GLU A 60 0.59 1.80 -7.92
C GLU A 60 1.57 0.97 -7.08
N HIS A 61 2.86 1.35 -7.07
CA HIS A 61 3.88 0.71 -6.24
C HIS A 61 3.62 0.97 -4.77
N ILE A 62 3.25 2.21 -4.40
CA ILE A 62 2.98 2.59 -3.00
C ILE A 62 1.83 1.75 -2.44
N VAL A 63 0.74 1.64 -3.19
CA VAL A 63 -0.40 0.80 -2.81
C VAL A 63 0.03 -0.65 -2.61
N LYS A 64 0.86 -1.18 -3.50
CA LYS A 64 1.33 -2.56 -3.39
C LYS A 64 2.29 -2.78 -2.22
N ILE A 65 3.13 -1.80 -1.90
CA ILE A 65 3.98 -1.81 -0.70
C ILE A 65 3.13 -1.86 0.56
N ILE A 66 2.06 -1.08 0.63
CA ILE A 66 1.12 -1.07 1.77
C ILE A 66 0.42 -2.42 1.92
N ASP A 67 -0.02 -3.03 0.82
CA ASP A 67 -0.70 -4.33 0.85
C ASP A 67 0.22 -5.49 1.27
N ILE A 68 1.50 -5.45 0.86
CA ILE A 68 2.46 -6.53 1.11
C ILE A 68 3.17 -6.36 2.46
N LEU A 69 3.50 -5.11 2.82
CA LEU A 69 4.42 -4.72 3.90
C LEU A 69 5.72 -5.54 3.85
N PRO A 70 6.56 -5.31 2.83
CA PRO A 70 7.83 -6.02 2.70
C PRO A 70 8.76 -5.71 3.88
N GLU A 71 9.39 -6.75 4.43
CA GLU A 71 10.30 -6.63 5.58
C GLU A 71 11.77 -6.53 5.16
N THR A 72 12.06 -6.94 3.92
CA THR A 72 13.42 -7.00 3.37
C THR A 72 13.52 -6.26 2.04
N ALA A 73 14.74 -5.84 1.67
CA ALA A 73 15.01 -5.22 0.38
C ALA A 73 14.69 -6.16 -0.80
N GLU A 74 14.83 -7.47 -0.61
CA GLU A 74 14.49 -8.46 -1.64
C GLU A 74 12.97 -8.49 -1.88
N GLU A 75 12.17 -8.49 -0.80
CA GLU A 75 10.70 -8.42 -0.91
C GLU A 75 10.23 -7.09 -1.49
N LEU A 76 10.85 -5.99 -1.07
CA LEU A 76 10.54 -4.67 -1.60
C LEU A 76 10.82 -4.61 -3.10
N ASN A 77 11.96 -5.15 -3.56
CA ASN A 77 12.27 -5.18 -4.99
C ASN A 77 11.29 -6.05 -5.80
N LYS A 78 10.67 -7.08 -5.22
CA LYS A 78 9.62 -7.87 -5.90
C LYS A 78 8.37 -7.05 -6.22
N VAL A 79 8.18 -5.90 -5.58
CA VAL A 79 7.08 -4.97 -5.89
C VAL A 79 7.33 -4.21 -7.20
N PHE A 80 8.60 -3.99 -7.56
CA PHE A 80 8.99 -3.25 -8.75
C PHE A 80 9.35 -4.22 -9.87
N ALA A 81 8.49 -4.32 -10.90
CA ALA A 81 8.77 -5.14 -12.08
C ALA A 81 9.60 -4.37 -13.13
N ASP A 82 9.45 -3.06 -13.16
CA ASP A 82 9.97 -2.12 -14.17
C ASP A 82 11.01 -1.14 -13.61
N ALA A 83 11.32 -1.22 -12.31
CA ALA A 83 12.29 -0.35 -11.65
C ALA A 83 13.11 -1.11 -10.61
N SER A 84 14.24 -0.53 -10.21
CA SER A 84 15.00 -0.99 -9.05
C SER A 84 15.35 0.22 -8.20
N LEU A 85 15.15 0.07 -6.90
CA LEU A 85 15.52 1.07 -5.91
C LEU A 85 17.01 0.92 -5.58
N ASP A 86 17.67 2.04 -5.32
CA ASP A 86 18.98 1.99 -4.69
C ASP A 86 18.89 1.67 -3.19
N GLU A 87 20.04 1.50 -2.53
CA GLU A 87 20.10 1.13 -1.11
C GLU A 87 19.46 2.19 -0.20
N ASP A 88 19.67 3.48 -0.50
CA ASP A 88 19.12 4.59 0.29
C ASP A 88 17.60 4.71 0.11
N GLU A 89 17.11 4.62 -1.13
CA GLU A 89 15.69 4.58 -1.46
C GLU A 89 14.99 3.40 -0.77
N SER A 90 15.57 2.20 -0.89
CA SER A 90 15.04 0.97 -0.29
C SER A 90 14.96 1.09 1.23
N LYS A 91 16.03 1.61 1.85
CA LYS A 91 16.11 1.75 3.30
C LYS A 91 15.07 2.74 3.84
N LYS A 92 14.87 3.88 3.17
CA LYS A 92 13.82 4.85 3.56
C LYS A 92 12.43 4.22 3.60
N ILE A 93 12.09 3.45 2.57
CA ILE A 93 10.78 2.79 2.48
C ILE A 93 10.64 1.72 3.56
N LEU A 94 11.65 0.86 3.73
CA LEU A 94 11.63 -0.18 4.78
C LEU A 94 11.54 0.41 6.19
N ASP A 95 12.23 1.52 6.44
CA ASP A 95 12.19 2.20 7.74
C ASP A 95 10.83 2.89 7.98
N ALA A 96 10.13 3.34 6.94
CA ALA A 96 8.76 3.80 7.05
C ALA A 96 7.80 2.65 7.40
N ILE A 97 7.90 1.51 6.70
CA ILE A 97 7.06 0.33 6.93
C ILE A 97 7.17 -0.16 8.38
N LYS A 98 8.40 -0.22 8.94
CA LYS A 98 8.66 -0.64 10.33
C LYS A 98 7.96 0.20 11.40
N LYS A 99 7.47 1.39 11.09
CA LYS A 99 6.71 2.22 12.05
C LYS A 99 5.28 1.72 12.25
N PHE A 100 4.79 0.90 11.32
CA PHE A 100 3.40 0.44 11.27
C PHE A 100 3.26 -1.09 11.33
N ALA A 101 4.33 -1.84 11.07
CA ALA A 101 4.37 -3.31 11.07
C ALA A 101 5.05 -3.89 12.33
#